data_AF-R7IH69-F1
#
_entry.id   AF-R7IH69-F1
#
_cell.length_a   1.000
_cell.length_b   1.000
_cell.length_c   1.000
_cell.angle_alpha   90.00
_cell.angle_beta   90.00
_cell.angle_gamma   90.00
#
_symmetry.space_group_name_H-M   'P 1'
#
loop_
_entity.id
_entity.type
_entity.pdbx_description
1 polymer ?
#
loop_
_entity_poly.entity_id
_entity_poly.type
_entity_poly.pdbx_seq_one_letter_code
_entity_poly.pdbx_strand_id
1 'polypeptide(L)'
;MPSEQQLTKAIINMAVEAWHFKEAFEQMIAKAKPEDQVRYRNQLKWSLQRTKEALATAGLHVADIPEGMPFNPSLRITAVNMDEFGPGDGIVIEQVLEPTILTSDNRIAYIGSATLATAAEFNAASEPA
;
A
#
# COMPACT_ATOMS: atom_id res chain seq x y z
N MET A 1 -22.58 -23.55 -0.82
CA MET A 1 -21.26 -23.21 -0.25
C MET A 1 -20.56 -22.27 -1.23
N PRO A 2 -19.91 -21.19 -0.79
CA PRO A 2 -19.07 -20.38 -1.68
C PRO A 2 -17.91 -21.23 -2.24
N SER A 3 -17.48 -20.95 -3.47
CA SER A 3 -16.28 -21.56 -4.04
C SER A 3 -15.01 -21.03 -3.36
N GLU A 4 -13.92 -21.78 -3.46
CA GLU A 4 -12.60 -21.33 -2.97
C GLU A 4 -12.21 -19.98 -3.57
N GLN A 5 -12.43 -19.78 -4.87
CA GLN A 5 -12.21 -18.51 -5.55
C GLN A 5 -13.02 -17.35 -4.96
N GLN A 6 -14.27 -17.60 -4.55
CA GLN A 6 -15.10 -16.58 -3.89
C GLN A 6 -14.56 -16.22 -2.51
N LEU A 7 -14.08 -17.21 -1.75
CA LEU A 7 -13.44 -16.99 -0.45
C LEU A 7 -12.11 -16.25 -0.58
N THR A 8 -11.25 -16.64 -1.54
CA THR A 8 -9.99 -15.94 -1.83
C THR A 8 -10.25 -14.48 -2.21
N LYS A 9 -11.23 -14.22 -3.07
CA LYS A 9 -11.62 -12.85 -3.44
C LYS A 9 -12.11 -12.05 -2.22
N ALA A 10 -12.90 -12.66 -1.33
CA ALA A 10 -13.35 -11.99 -0.12
C ALA A 10 -12.16 -11.61 0.80
N ILE A 11 -11.18 -12.49 0.95
CA ILE A 11 -9.95 -12.22 1.74
C ILE A 11 -9.14 -11.08 1.11
N ILE A 12 -8.96 -11.10 -0.22
CA ILE A 12 -8.30 -10.03 -0.98
C ILE A 12 -9.00 -8.69 -0.72
N ASN A 13 -10.32 -8.65 -0.87
CA ASN A 13 -11.09 -7.42 -0.64
C ASN A 13 -10.91 -6.90 0.79
N MET A 14 -10.92 -7.77 1.80
CA MET A 14 -10.67 -7.35 3.19
C MET A 14 -9.28 -6.76 3.39
N ALA A 15 -8.26 -7.30 2.73
CA ALA A 15 -6.91 -6.76 2.79
C ALA A 15 -6.77 -5.41 2.07
N VAL A 16 -7.46 -5.23 0.95
CA VAL A 16 -7.54 -3.93 0.25
C VAL A 16 -8.21 -2.89 1.14
N GLU A 17 -9.35 -3.21 1.76
CA GLU A 17 -10.02 -2.29 2.70
C GLU A 17 -9.12 -1.92 3.89
N ALA A 18 -8.29 -2.84 4.39
CA ALA A 18 -7.33 -2.53 5.46
C ALA A 18 -6.34 -1.41 5.06
N TRP A 19 -6.00 -1.29 3.77
CA TRP A 19 -5.17 -0.20 3.24
C TRP A 19 -5.94 1.11 3.09
N HIS A 20 -7.20 1.09 2.65
CA HIS A 20 -8.06 2.29 2.69
C HIS A 20 -8.20 2.83 4.12
N PHE A 21 -8.37 1.95 5.10
CA PHE A 21 -8.39 2.34 6.51
C PHE A 21 -7.03 2.85 7.01
N LYS A 22 -5.91 2.32 6.51
CA LYS A 22 -4.56 2.82 6.85
C LYS A 22 -4.47 4.30 6.58
N GLU A 23 -4.83 4.75 5.37
CA GLU A 23 -4.72 6.15 4.98
C GLU A 23 -5.56 7.07 5.86
N ALA A 24 -6.85 6.76 6.02
CA ALA A 24 -7.74 7.54 6.88
C ALA A 24 -7.23 7.60 8.33
N PHE A 25 -6.68 6.49 8.82
CA PHE A 25 -6.12 6.43 10.17
C PHE A 25 -4.80 7.21 10.30
N GLU A 26 -3.93 7.20 9.29
CA GLU A 26 -2.71 8.02 9.25
C GLU A 26 -3.02 9.52 9.27
N GLN A 27 -4.04 9.97 8.53
CA GLN A 27 -4.51 11.35 8.57
C GLN A 27 -5.04 11.74 9.97
N MET A 28 -5.69 10.81 10.67
CA MET A 28 -6.15 11.03 12.04
C MET A 28 -5.00 11.04 13.04
N ILE A 29 -4.00 10.16 12.88
CA ILE A 29 -2.77 10.14 13.68
C ILE A 29 -2.05 11.48 13.56
N ALA A 30 -1.90 12.04 12.36
CA ALA A 30 -1.23 13.32 12.15
C ALA A 30 -1.86 14.49 12.93
N LYS A 31 -3.16 14.40 13.25
CA LYS A 31 -3.92 15.40 14.01
C LYS A 31 -3.99 15.10 15.51
N ALA A 32 -3.52 13.93 15.95
CA ALA A 32 -3.57 13.51 17.35
C ALA A 32 -2.45 14.16 18.19
N LYS A 33 -2.63 14.18 19.51
CA LYS A 33 -1.59 14.63 20.44
C LYS A 33 -0.35 13.74 20.34
N PRO A 34 0.88 14.27 20.51
CA PRO A 34 2.11 13.49 20.34
C PRO A 34 2.14 12.16 21.11
N GLU A 35 1.64 12.15 22.35
CA GLU A 35 1.56 10.95 23.19
C GLU A 35 0.65 9.85 22.61
N ASP A 36 -0.40 10.24 21.90
CA ASP A 36 -1.35 9.34 21.25
C ASP A 36 -0.85 8.88 19.87
N GLN A 37 -0.06 9.71 19.17
CA GLN A 37 0.47 9.36 17.84
C GLN A 37 1.30 8.08 17.87
N VAL A 38 2.21 7.96 18.84
CA VAL A 38 3.06 6.77 18.99
C VAL A 38 2.21 5.52 19.21
N ARG A 39 1.20 5.62 20.10
CA ARG A 39 0.26 4.54 20.38
C ARG A 39 -0.51 4.11 19.13
N TYR A 40 -1.09 5.06 18.41
CA TYR A 40 -1.90 4.78 17.23
C TYR A 40 -1.06 4.25 16.06
N ARG A 41 0.16 4.76 15.83
CA ARG A 41 1.09 4.18 14.83
C ARG A 41 1.39 2.72 15.12
N ASN A 42 1.61 2.37 16.38
CA ASN A 42 1.83 0.98 16.78
C ASN A 42 0.60 0.10 16.56
N GLN A 43 -0.60 0.62 16.82
CA GLN A 43 -1.85 -0.11 16.55
C GLN A 43 -2.06 -0.35 15.06
N LEU A 44 -1.82 0.67 14.23
CA LEU A 44 -1.90 0.55 12.78
C LEU A 44 -0.91 -0.50 12.25
N LYS A 45 0.36 -0.42 12.67
CA LYS A 45 1.40 -1.38 12.31
C LYS A 45 0.99 -2.80 12.65
N TRP A 46 0.45 -3.01 13.85
CA TRP A 46 -0.01 -4.33 14.29
C TRP A 46 -1.22 -4.82 13.48
N SER A 47 -2.19 -3.95 13.19
CA SER A 47 -3.36 -4.29 12.37
C SER A 47 -2.98 -4.74 10.95
N LEU A 48 -2.07 -4.00 10.30
CA LEU A 48 -1.56 -4.36 8.98
C LEU A 48 -0.75 -5.66 9.02
N GLN A 49 0.05 -5.88 10.07
CA GLN A 49 0.77 -7.13 10.27
C GLN A 49 -0.20 -8.33 10.39
N ARG A 50 -1.30 -8.19 11.14
CA ARG A 50 -2.35 -9.21 11.22
C ARG A 50 -3.00 -9.49 9.88
N THR A 51 -3.23 -8.46 9.08
CA THR A 51 -3.76 -8.59 7.71
C THR A 51 -2.80 -9.41 6.84
N LYS A 52 -1.50 -9.13 6.91
CA LYS A 52 -0.46 -9.89 6.18
C LYS A 52 -0.40 -11.36 6.63
N GLU A 53 -0.52 -11.64 7.93
CA GLU A 53 -0.58 -13.01 8.46
C GLU A 53 -1.82 -13.78 7.97
N ALA A 54 -2.98 -13.11 7.89
CA ALA A 54 -4.21 -13.69 7.38
C ALA A 54 -4.08 -14.02 5.87
N LEU A 55 -3.49 -13.12 5.07
CA LEU A 55 -3.18 -13.38 3.66
C LEU A 55 -2.24 -14.59 3.51
N ALA A 56 -1.19 -14.67 4.33
CA ALA A 56 -0.24 -15.78 4.28
C ALA A 56 -0.91 -17.13 4.53
N THR A 57 -1.90 -17.17 5.43
CA THR A 57 -2.70 -18.39 5.69
C THR A 57 -3.51 -18.83 4.46
N ALA A 58 -3.86 -17.90 3.57
CA ALA A 58 -4.56 -18.15 2.32
C ALA A 58 -3.62 -18.37 1.10
N GLY A 59 -2.31 -18.48 1.31
CA GLY A 59 -1.35 -18.59 0.21
C GLY A 59 -1.18 -17.29 -0.58
N LEU A 60 -1.42 -16.14 0.06
CA LEU A 60 -1.32 -14.81 -0.50
C LEU A 60 -0.29 -13.98 0.27
N HIS A 61 0.26 -12.95 -0.37
CA HIS A 61 1.10 -11.96 0.29
C HIS A 61 1.02 -10.60 -0.41
N VAL A 62 1.36 -9.54 0.31
CA VAL A 62 1.45 -8.19 -0.26
C VAL A 62 2.79 -8.04 -0.98
N ALA A 63 2.79 -7.46 -2.17
CA ALA A 63 4.02 -7.16 -2.91
C ALA A 63 4.87 -6.11 -2.16
N ASP A 64 6.19 -6.30 -2.16
CA ASP A 64 7.13 -5.36 -1.54
C ASP A 64 7.36 -4.15 -2.45
N ILE A 65 6.47 -3.16 -2.34
CA ILE A 65 6.52 -1.88 -3.07
C ILE A 65 6.55 -0.75 -2.03
N PRO A 66 7.72 -0.36 -1.52
CA PRO A 66 7.83 0.71 -0.54
C PRO A 66 7.73 2.10 -1.20
N GLU A 67 7.28 3.08 -0.41
CA GLU A 67 7.36 4.50 -0.75
C GLU A 67 8.83 4.91 -0.99
N GLY A 68 9.06 5.79 -1.97
CA GLY A 68 10.38 6.20 -2.45
C GLY A 68 11.04 5.22 -3.44
N MET A 69 10.45 4.06 -3.72
CA MET A 69 10.94 3.15 -4.75
C MET A 69 10.81 3.80 -6.15
N PRO A 70 11.84 3.77 -7.02
CA PRO A 70 11.71 4.24 -8.39
C PRO A 70 10.59 3.52 -9.13
N PHE A 71 9.66 4.29 -9.71
CA PHE A 71 8.59 3.69 -10.48
C PHE A 71 9.10 3.20 -11.82
N ASN A 72 8.66 2.01 -12.23
CA ASN A 72 8.80 1.56 -13.60
C ASN A 72 7.57 0.73 -14.01
N PRO A 73 7.23 0.66 -15.31
CA PRO A 73 6.03 -0.05 -15.77
C PRO A 73 6.00 -1.56 -15.51
N SER A 74 7.12 -2.17 -15.09
CA SER A 74 7.16 -3.59 -14.72
C SER A 74 6.82 -3.84 -13.25
N LEU A 75 6.74 -2.78 -12.44
CA LEU A 75 6.14 -2.88 -11.11
C LEU A 75 4.68 -3.31 -11.27
N ARG A 76 4.27 -4.26 -10.43
CA ARG A 76 2.93 -4.84 -10.47
C ARG A 76 1.94 -3.93 -9.75
N ILE A 77 1.85 -2.66 -10.12
CA ILE A 77 1.00 -1.66 -9.48
C ILE A 77 0.54 -0.64 -10.51
N THR A 78 -0.71 -0.18 -10.36
CA THR A 78 -1.26 0.86 -11.22
C THR A 78 -0.91 2.25 -10.66
N ALA A 79 -0.24 3.07 -11.46
CA ALA A 79 -0.04 4.47 -11.13
C ALA A 79 -1.31 5.26 -11.51
N VAL A 80 -1.94 5.92 -10.53
CA VAL A 80 -3.24 6.60 -10.74
C VAL A 80 -3.10 8.00 -11.35
N ASN A 81 -1.93 8.62 -11.22
CA ASN A 81 -1.62 9.98 -11.70
C ASN A 81 -0.47 9.98 -12.73
N MET A 82 -0.28 8.88 -13.47
CA MET A 82 0.81 8.75 -14.45
C MET A 82 0.77 9.83 -15.54
N ASP A 83 -0.41 10.35 -15.85
CA ASP A 83 -0.63 11.40 -16.83
C ASP A 83 -0.07 12.77 -16.43
N GLU A 84 0.34 12.94 -15.17
CA GLU A 84 1.00 14.15 -14.66
C GLU A 84 2.51 14.21 -15.03
N PHE A 85 3.09 13.12 -15.54
CA PHE A 85 4.53 12.98 -15.74
C PHE A 85 4.93 12.83 -17.22
N GLY A 86 6.09 13.40 -17.56
CA GLY A 86 6.70 13.34 -18.87
C GLY A 86 7.77 12.25 -19.00
N PRO A 87 8.17 11.92 -20.24
CA PRO A 87 9.31 11.04 -20.48
C PRO A 87 10.60 11.63 -19.87
N GLY A 88 11.27 10.86 -19.00
CA GLY A 88 12.54 11.26 -18.38
C GLY A 88 12.41 11.82 -16.97
N ASP A 89 11.19 12.03 -16.47
CA ASP A 89 10.98 12.43 -15.07
C ASP A 89 11.43 11.30 -14.12
N GLY A 90 12.21 11.68 -13.11
CA GLY A 90 12.63 10.77 -12.05
C GLY A 90 11.50 10.53 -11.06
N ILE A 91 10.55 9.66 -11.42
CA ILE A 91 9.35 9.36 -10.63
C ILE A 91 9.55 8.20 -9.66
N VAL A 92 8.98 8.33 -8.47
CA VAL A 92 9.00 7.33 -7.41
C VAL A 92 7.58 7.03 -6.94
N ILE A 93 7.40 5.87 -6.28
CA ILE A 93 6.18 5.57 -5.52
C ILE A 93 6.07 6.61 -4.40
N GLU A 94 5.07 7.48 -4.46
CA GLU A 94 4.79 8.44 -3.38
C GLU A 94 4.04 7.74 -2.27
N GLN A 95 2.91 7.12 -2.60
CA GLN A 95 2.05 6.44 -1.65
C GLN A 95 1.36 5.25 -2.30
N VAL A 96 1.36 4.11 -1.61
CA VAL A 96 0.54 2.95 -2.01
C VAL A 96 -0.87 3.13 -1.45
N LEU A 97 -1.85 3.31 -2.34
CA LEU A 97 -3.27 3.46 -2.01
C LEU A 97 -3.92 2.10 -1.76
N GLU A 98 -3.73 1.17 -2.70
CA GLU A 98 -4.18 -0.21 -2.59
C GLU A 98 -2.98 -1.16 -2.74
N PRO A 99 -2.88 -2.23 -1.93
CA PRO A 99 -1.77 -3.14 -1.99
C PRO A 99 -1.93 -4.06 -3.20
N THR A 100 -0.85 -4.29 -3.93
CA THR A 100 -0.81 -5.44 -4.85
C THR A 100 -0.72 -6.72 -4.04
N ILE A 101 -1.63 -7.65 -4.31
CA ILE A 101 -1.67 -8.96 -3.64
C ILE A 101 -1.24 -10.03 -4.63
N LEU A 102 -0.28 -10.82 -4.20
CA LEU A 102 0.34 -11.89 -4.96
C LEU A 102 0.00 -13.24 -4.34
N THR A 103 -0.08 -14.28 -5.16
CA THR A 103 -0.06 -15.67 -4.70
C THR A 103 1.34 -16.06 -4.22
N SER A 104 1.48 -17.15 -3.46
CA SER A 104 2.78 -17.65 -2.98
C SER A 104 3.82 -17.92 -4.09
N ASP A 105 3.37 -18.17 -5.32
CA ASP A 105 4.22 -18.32 -6.52
C ASP A 105 4.42 -17.01 -7.29
N ASN A 106 4.18 -15.87 -6.65
CA ASN A 106 4.37 -14.51 -7.18
C ASN A 106 3.53 -14.16 -8.41
N ARG A 107 2.37 -14.80 -8.62
CA ARG A 107 1.40 -14.36 -9.63
C ARG A 107 0.49 -13.28 -9.05
N ILE A 108 0.01 -12.39 -9.91
CA ILE A 108 -0.89 -11.30 -9.49
C ILE A 108 -2.25 -11.90 -9.19
N ALA A 109 -2.68 -11.83 -7.93
CA ALA A 109 -4.04 -12.14 -7.51
C ALA A 109 -4.94 -10.88 -7.55
N TYR A 110 -4.34 -9.72 -7.27
CA TYR A 110 -4.97 -8.41 -7.36
C TYR A 110 -3.89 -7.36 -7.62
N ILE A 111 -4.14 -6.46 -8.57
CA ILE A 111 -3.25 -5.33 -8.87
C ILE A 111 -3.73 -4.12 -8.06
N GLY A 112 -2.86 -3.61 -7.19
CA GLY A 112 -3.13 -2.42 -6.39
C GLY A 112 -2.84 -1.14 -7.15
N SER A 113 -2.88 -0.03 -6.42
CA SER A 113 -2.74 1.31 -6.95
C SER A 113 -1.83 2.18 -6.08
N ALA A 114 -1.15 3.13 -6.69
CA ALA A 114 -0.29 4.09 -6.02
C ALA A 114 -0.36 5.47 -6.70
N THR A 115 -0.10 6.52 -5.92
CA THR A 115 0.30 7.82 -6.44
C THR A 115 1.81 7.84 -6.64
N LEU A 116 2.25 8.66 -7.59
CA LEU A 116 3.64 8.92 -7.88
C LEU A 116 3.96 10.38 -7.59
N ALA A 117 5.23 10.64 -7.28
CA ALA A 117 5.79 11.98 -7.18
C ALA A 117 7.15 12.01 -7.87
N THR A 118 7.66 13.19 -8.19
CA THR A 118 9.08 13.29 -8.54
C THR A 118 9.94 12.96 -7.32
N ALA A 119 11.14 12.42 -7.55
CA ALA A 119 12.09 12.15 -6.47
C ALA A 119 12.42 13.41 -5.65
N ALA A 120 12.39 14.58 -6.27
CA ALA A 120 12.60 15.86 -5.60
C ALA A 120 11.46 16.20 -4.63
N GLU A 121 10.20 16.09 -5.06
CA GLU A 121 9.02 16.34 -4.23
C GLU A 121 8.93 15.34 -3.08
N PHE A 122 9.16 14.05 -3.34
CA PHE A 122 9.14 13.01 -2.32
C PHE A 122 10.17 13.27 -1.21
N ASN A 123 11.39 13.66 -1.59
CA ASN A 123 12.44 13.99 -0.61
C ASN A 123 12.08 15.24 0.20
N ALA A 124 11.55 16.28 -0.45
CA ALA A 124 11.15 17.52 0.23
C ALA A 124 10.02 17.31 1.24
N ALA A 125 9.08 16.40 0.95
CA ALA A 125 8.00 16.04 1.87
C ALA A 125 8.44 15.11 3.03
N SER A 126 9.57 14.41 2.85
CA SER A 126 10.10 13.44 3.83
C SER A 126 11.04 14.04 4.87
N GLU A 127 11.49 15.29 4.69
CA GLU A 127 12.30 16.00 5.67
C GLU A 127 11.46 16.47 6.87
N PRO A 128 11.85 16.15 8.11
CA PRO A 128 11.18 16.71 9.28
C PRO A 128 11.47 18.21 9.37
N ALA A 129 10.40 19.00 9.56
CA ALA A 129 10.49 20.44 9.85
C ALA A 129 11.25 20.75 11.15
#